data_AF-A0AAE1EX82-F1
#
_entry.id   AF-A0AAE1EX82-F1
#
_cell.length_a   1.000
_cell.length_b   1.000
_cell.length_c   1.000
_cell.angle_alpha   90.00
_cell.angle_beta   90.00
_cell.angle_gamma   90.00
#
_symmetry.space_group_name_H-M   'P 1'
#
loop_
_entity.id
_entity.type
_entity.pdbx_description
1 polymer ?
#
loop_
_entity_poly.entity_id
_entity_poly.type
_entity_poly.pdbx_seq_one_letter_code
_entity_poly.pdbx_strand_id
1 'polypeptide(L)'
;RHTPYFGQPDYRLYELNKRLQQRSEESDNLWWDAFATEFFEDDASLTLTFCLEDGPKRYTIGRTLIPRYFRSIFEGGVTDLYYSLKHPKESFHNTSITLDCDQCTMVTHHGKPMYTKVCTDGRLILEFTFDDLMRIKSHPIHIITS
;
A
#
# COMPACT_ATOMS: atom_id res chain seq x y z
N ARG A 1 25.37 16.26 -0.28
CA ARG A 1 24.82 16.37 -1.65
C ARG A 1 23.31 16.39 -1.50
N HIS A 2 22.65 17.48 -1.90
CA HIS A 2 21.19 17.62 -1.81
C HIS A 2 20.55 16.75 -2.89
N THR A 3 19.93 15.65 -2.49
CA THR A 3 19.07 14.83 -3.35
C THR A 3 17.82 15.65 -3.68
N PRO A 4 17.39 15.73 -4.96
CA PRO A 4 16.20 16.49 -5.31
C PRO A 4 14.97 15.96 -4.55
N TYR A 5 14.14 16.87 -4.05
CA TYR A 5 12.92 16.58 -3.28
C TYR A 5 11.86 15.78 -4.06
N PHE A 6 12.04 15.61 -5.37
CA PHE A 6 11.25 14.74 -6.22
C PHE A 6 11.94 13.38 -6.28
N GLY A 7 11.45 12.41 -5.49
CA GLY A 7 11.84 11.02 -5.64
C GLY A 7 12.21 10.25 -4.37
N GLN A 8 11.62 10.61 -3.22
CA GLN A 8 11.76 9.79 -2.01
C GLN A 8 10.61 8.78 -1.90
N PRO A 9 10.89 7.50 -1.61
CA PRO A 9 9.88 6.47 -1.35
C PRO A 9 8.77 6.91 -0.38
N ASP A 10 9.14 7.65 0.67
CA ASP A 10 8.19 8.21 1.65
C ASP A 10 7.17 9.16 1.01
N TYR A 11 7.61 10.00 0.05
CA TYR A 11 6.73 10.92 -0.66
C TYR A 11 5.75 10.16 -1.56
N ARG A 12 6.20 9.11 -2.24
CA ARG A 12 5.32 8.26 -3.07
C ARG A 12 4.26 7.56 -2.23
N LEU A 13 4.60 7.11 -1.03
CA LEU A 13 3.61 6.56 -0.11
C LEU A 13 2.63 7.63 0.40
N TYR A 14 3.11 8.85 0.65
CA TYR A 14 2.24 9.98 0.98
C TYR A 14 1.23 10.27 -0.14
N GLU A 15 1.67 10.29 -1.41
CA GLU A 15 0.78 10.46 -2.56
C GLU A 15 -0.23 9.32 -2.69
N LEU A 16 0.21 8.07 -2.48
CA LEU A 16 -0.67 6.89 -2.48
C LEU A 16 -1.77 7.05 -1.43
N ASN A 17 -1.41 7.40 -0.19
CA ASN A 17 -2.37 7.66 0.89
C ASN A 17 -3.34 8.79 0.51
N LYS A 18 -2.81 9.91 0.00
CA LYS A 18 -3.63 11.05 -0.42
C LYS A 18 -4.62 10.66 -1.53
N ARG A 19 -4.20 9.82 -2.48
CA ARG A 19 -5.07 9.33 -3.56
C ARG A 19 -6.18 8.43 -3.02
N LEU A 20 -5.86 7.54 -2.09
CA LEU A 20 -6.87 6.70 -1.40
C LEU A 20 -7.90 7.55 -0.65
N GLN A 21 -7.46 8.62 0.02
CA GLN A 21 -8.34 9.54 0.76
C GLN A 21 -9.24 10.39 -0.15
N GLN A 22 -8.89 10.56 -1.43
CA GLN A 22 -9.73 11.25 -2.42
C GLN A 22 -10.83 10.34 -3.00
N ARG A 23 -10.88 9.07 -2.61
CA ARG A 23 -11.90 8.12 -3.08
C ARG A 23 -13.29 8.53 -2.58
N SER A 24 -14.23 8.69 -3.51
CA SER A 24 -15.66 8.87 -3.21
C SER A 24 -16.44 7.55 -3.29
N GLU A 25 -17.69 7.53 -2.79
CA GLU A 25 -18.59 6.39 -2.98
C GLU A 25 -18.93 6.12 -4.47
N GLU A 26 -18.74 7.12 -5.32
CA GLU A 26 -18.96 7.05 -6.78
C GLU A 26 -17.74 6.53 -7.56
N SER A 27 -16.63 6.23 -6.88
CA SER A 27 -15.40 5.76 -7.53
C SER A 27 -15.60 4.36 -8.14
N ASP A 28 -15.64 4.32 -9.47
CA ASP A 28 -15.91 3.13 -10.26
C ASP A 28 -14.65 2.29 -10.55
N ASN A 29 -14.77 1.27 -11.40
CA ASN A 29 -13.63 0.44 -11.79
C ASN A 29 -12.51 1.23 -12.48
N LEU A 30 -12.85 2.23 -13.28
CA LEU A 30 -11.85 3.03 -13.99
C LEU A 30 -11.00 3.84 -13.01
N TRP A 31 -11.60 4.33 -11.93
CA TRP A 31 -10.85 4.99 -10.86
C TRP A 31 -9.81 4.06 -10.22
N TRP A 32 -10.18 2.81 -9.92
CA TRP A 32 -9.27 1.82 -9.33
C TRP A 32 -8.17 1.38 -10.29
N ASP A 33 -8.49 1.25 -11.58
CA ASP A 33 -7.50 0.95 -12.61
C ASP A 33 -6.52 2.11 -12.81
N ALA A 34 -7.01 3.36 -12.77
CA ALA A 34 -6.18 4.55 -12.80
C ALA A 34 -5.27 4.64 -11.57
N PHE A 35 -5.81 4.40 -10.37
CA PHE A 35 -5.02 4.30 -9.13
C PHE A 35 -3.91 3.27 -9.26
N ALA A 36 -4.22 2.05 -9.72
CA ALA A 36 -3.20 1.01 -9.84
C ALA A 36 -2.14 1.36 -10.89
N THR A 37 -2.52 2.04 -11.97
CA THR A 37 -1.58 2.49 -13.03
C THR A 37 -0.66 3.60 -12.54
N GLU A 38 -1.15 4.47 -11.66
CA GLU A 38 -0.40 5.58 -11.08
C GLU A 38 0.69 5.11 -10.09
N PHE A 39 0.42 4.04 -9.33
CA PHE A 39 1.30 3.61 -8.24
C PHE A 39 2.01 2.27 -8.45
N PHE A 40 1.56 1.41 -9.38
CA PHE A 40 2.11 0.07 -9.56
C PHE A 40 2.57 -0.16 -11.01
N GLU A 41 3.69 -0.84 -11.18
CA GLU A 41 4.18 -1.30 -12.48
C GLU A 41 3.23 -2.34 -13.11
N ASP A 42 3.36 -2.54 -14.43
CA ASP A 42 2.49 -3.46 -15.17
C ASP A 42 2.74 -4.93 -14.82
N ASP A 43 3.94 -5.26 -14.36
CA ASP A 43 4.34 -6.57 -13.86
C ASP A 43 4.27 -6.69 -12.33
N ALA A 44 3.65 -5.70 -11.65
CA ALA A 44 3.69 -5.65 -10.20
C ALA A 44 2.98 -6.83 -9.52
N SER A 45 3.46 -7.16 -8.32
CA SER A 45 2.81 -8.14 -7.45
C SER A 45 2.62 -7.60 -6.03
N LEU A 46 1.51 -8.00 -5.41
CA LEU A 46 1.16 -7.68 -4.04
C LEU A 46 1.11 -8.99 -3.24
N THR A 47 1.94 -9.07 -2.19
CA THR A 47 1.94 -10.21 -1.27
C THR A 47 1.39 -9.77 0.07
N LEU A 48 0.42 -10.50 0.60
CA LEU A 48 -0.17 -10.32 1.93
C LEU A 48 0.21 -11.52 2.78
N THR A 49 0.85 -11.30 3.90
CA THR A 49 1.02 -12.32 4.94
C THR A 49 0.11 -12.00 6.10
N PHE A 50 -0.58 -13.00 6.66
CA PHE A 50 -1.42 -12.89 7.85
C PHE A 50 -0.95 -13.92 8.88
N CYS A 51 -0.78 -13.51 10.13
CA CYS A 51 -0.58 -14.43 11.24
C CYS A 51 -1.95 -14.81 11.78
N LEU A 52 -2.41 -16.03 11.48
CA LEU A 52 -3.67 -16.56 12.00
C LEU A 52 -3.38 -17.63 13.08
N GLU A 53 -4.41 -18.03 13.82
CA GLU A 53 -4.30 -19.06 14.86
C GLU A 53 -3.77 -20.41 14.32
N ASP A 54 -4.03 -20.72 13.06
CA ASP A 54 -3.55 -21.92 12.38
C ASP A 54 -2.17 -21.76 11.71
N GLY A 55 -1.54 -20.60 11.87
CA GLY A 55 -0.21 -20.27 11.37
C GLY A 55 -0.19 -19.15 10.33
N PRO A 56 1.00 -18.82 9.80
CA PRO A 56 1.14 -17.75 8.83
C PRO A 56 0.55 -18.16 7.47
N LYS A 57 -0.44 -17.41 6.97
CA LYS A 57 -0.97 -17.55 5.61
C LYS A 57 -0.39 -16.47 4.71
N ARG A 58 0.06 -16.87 3.51
CA ARG A 58 0.63 -15.97 2.50
C ARG A 58 -0.19 -16.05 1.22
N TYR A 59 -0.67 -14.89 0.77
CA TYR A 59 -1.40 -14.72 -0.49
C TYR A 59 -0.62 -13.77 -1.38
N THR A 60 -0.37 -14.16 -2.62
CA THR A 60 0.27 -13.29 -3.62
C THR A 60 -0.68 -13.11 -4.78
N ILE A 61 -0.91 -11.86 -5.16
CA ILE A 61 -1.74 -11.48 -6.31
C ILE A 61 -0.93 -10.65 -7.29
N GLY A 62 -1.20 -10.81 -8.58
CA GLY A 62 -0.58 -10.02 -9.65
C GLY A 62 -1.32 -8.71 -9.91
N ARG A 63 -0.71 -7.87 -10.75
CA ARG A 63 -1.17 -6.53 -11.14
C ARG A 63 -2.64 -6.39 -11.50
N THR A 64 -3.24 -7.39 -12.14
CA THR A 64 -4.66 -7.38 -12.54
C THR A 64 -5.64 -7.48 -11.37
N LEU A 65 -5.19 -7.99 -10.22
CA LEU A 65 -6.01 -8.12 -9.01
C LEU A 65 -5.73 -7.02 -7.98
N ILE A 66 -4.67 -6.23 -8.14
CA ILE A 66 -4.35 -5.10 -7.24
C ILE A 66 -5.50 -4.10 -7.13
N PRO A 67 -6.12 -3.60 -8.22
CA PRO A 67 -7.28 -2.71 -8.12
C PRO A 67 -8.43 -3.33 -7.29
N ARG A 68 -8.70 -4.62 -7.53
CA ARG A 68 -9.77 -5.36 -6.85
C ARG A 68 -9.49 -5.56 -5.37
N TYR A 69 -8.23 -5.80 -5.00
CA TYR A 69 -7.82 -5.89 -3.60
C TYR A 69 -8.16 -4.60 -2.84
N PHE A 70 -7.68 -3.45 -3.32
CA PHE A 70 -7.95 -2.18 -2.63
C PHE A 70 -9.45 -1.88 -2.60
N ARG A 71 -10.15 -2.08 -3.71
CA ARG A 71 -11.61 -1.94 -3.77
C ARG A 71 -12.32 -2.79 -2.71
N SER A 72 -11.92 -4.05 -2.53
CA SER A 72 -12.56 -4.97 -1.57
C SER A 72 -12.47 -4.50 -0.12
N ILE A 73 -11.42 -3.75 0.24
CA ILE A 73 -11.29 -3.14 1.59
C ILE A 73 -12.45 -2.17 1.84
N PHE A 74 -12.75 -1.31 0.86
CA PHE A 74 -13.84 -0.33 0.96
C PHE A 74 -15.22 -0.97 0.87
N GLU A 75 -15.38 -2.05 0.11
CA GLU A 75 -16.63 -2.84 0.08
C GLU A 75 -16.94 -3.46 1.46
N GLY A 76 -15.93 -3.66 2.31
CA GLY A 76 -16.07 -4.07 3.72
C GLY A 76 -16.57 -2.96 4.66
N GLY A 77 -17.02 -1.80 4.16
CA GLY A 77 -17.53 -0.69 4.96
C GLY A 77 -16.47 0.30 5.44
N VAL A 78 -15.25 0.19 4.93
CA VAL A 78 -14.19 1.18 5.15
C VAL A 78 -14.49 2.45 4.35
N THR A 79 -14.39 3.60 5.00
CA THR A 79 -14.56 4.93 4.40
C THR A 79 -13.24 5.64 4.16
N ASP A 80 -12.18 5.28 4.89
CA ASP A 80 -10.84 5.89 4.79
C ASP A 80 -9.76 4.83 5.07
N LEU A 81 -8.68 4.84 4.29
CA LEU A 81 -7.54 3.92 4.38
C LEU A 81 -6.24 4.70 4.17
N TYR A 82 -5.26 4.49 5.06
CA TYR A 82 -3.90 4.99 4.86
C TYR A 82 -2.86 4.12 5.59
N TYR A 83 -1.61 4.22 5.14
CA TYR A 83 -0.45 3.55 5.75
C TYR A 83 0.40 4.56 6.52
N SER A 84 0.72 4.25 7.76
CA SER A 84 1.56 5.07 8.64
C SER A 84 2.86 4.33 8.92
N LEU A 85 4.00 4.91 8.53
CA LEU A 85 5.31 4.32 8.73
C LEU A 85 6.06 5.01 9.87
N LYS A 86 6.73 4.23 10.73
CA LYS A 86 7.66 4.75 11.73
C LYS A 86 9.07 4.23 11.44
N HIS A 87 10.00 5.16 11.26
CA HIS A 87 11.42 4.87 11.00
C HIS A 87 11.64 3.89 9.81
N PRO A 88 11.09 4.17 8.61
CA PRO A 88 11.38 3.35 7.44
C PRO A 88 12.87 3.36 7.12
N LYS A 89 13.38 2.24 6.63
CA LYS A 89 14.76 2.09 6.16
C LYS A 89 14.76 2.02 4.64
N GLU A 90 15.60 2.83 4.02
CA GLU A 90 15.77 2.85 2.56
C GLU A 90 17.04 2.10 2.16
N SER A 91 16.95 1.29 1.11
CA SER A 91 18.09 0.61 0.48
C SER A 91 18.07 0.86 -1.02
N PHE A 92 19.16 1.40 -1.55
CA PHE A 92 19.29 1.76 -2.96
C PHE A 92 19.99 0.63 -3.72
N HIS A 93 19.37 0.20 -4.81
CA HIS A 93 19.91 -0.78 -5.75
C HIS A 93 20.13 -0.10 -7.11
N ASN A 94 20.75 -0.82 -8.06
CA ASN A 94 21.09 -0.26 -9.37
C ASN A 94 19.87 0.26 -10.15
N THR A 95 18.71 -0.39 -9.99
CA THR A 95 17.48 -0.10 -10.76
C THR A 95 16.23 0.02 -9.89
N SER A 96 16.38 -0.05 -8.57
CA SER A 96 15.25 -0.01 -7.65
C SER A 96 15.63 0.58 -6.30
N ILE A 97 14.62 1.06 -5.57
CA ILE A 97 14.75 1.49 -4.17
C ILE A 97 13.83 0.61 -3.33
N THR A 98 14.36 0.01 -2.27
CA THR A 98 13.56 -0.73 -1.31
C THR A 98 13.31 0.14 -0.08
N LEU A 99 12.05 0.33 0.28
CA LEU A 99 11.61 0.86 1.55
C LEU A 99 11.16 -0.32 2.43
N ASP A 100 11.75 -0.44 3.61
CA ASP A 100 11.46 -1.50 4.57
C ASP A 100 11.12 -0.89 5.93
N CYS A 101 9.90 -1.12 6.42
CA CYS A 101 9.40 -0.56 7.66
C CYS A 101 8.80 -1.65 8.54
N ASP A 102 9.53 -2.05 9.58
CA ASP A 102 9.08 -3.00 10.61
C ASP A 102 7.93 -2.46 11.48
N GLN A 103 7.71 -1.13 11.48
CA GLN A 103 6.67 -0.45 12.26
C GLN A 103 5.71 0.29 11.34
N CYS A 104 5.03 -0.48 10.49
CA CYS A 104 3.94 0.01 9.65
C CYS A 104 2.60 -0.24 10.34
N THR A 105 1.73 0.77 10.35
CA THR A 105 0.32 0.61 10.74
C THR A 105 -0.55 0.90 9.53
N MET A 106 -1.33 -0.08 9.09
CA MET A 106 -2.46 0.13 8.18
C MET A 106 -3.66 0.60 9.00
N VAL A 107 -4.14 1.81 8.73
CA VAL A 107 -5.27 2.40 9.45
C VAL A 107 -6.48 2.44 8.53
N THR A 108 -7.60 1.90 9.02
CA THR A 108 -8.90 1.98 8.34
C THR A 108 -9.95 2.60 9.26
N HIS A 109 -10.81 3.44 8.70
CA HIS A 109 -11.99 3.97 9.38
C HIS A 109 -13.25 3.36 8.77
N HIS A 110 -14.16 2.90 9.60
CA HIS A 110 -15.47 2.39 9.23
C HIS A 110 -16.54 3.40 9.59
N GLY A 111 -17.51 3.66 8.70
CA GLY A 111 -18.52 4.69 8.90
C GLY A 111 -19.87 4.20 9.44
N LYS A 112 -20.26 2.94 9.18
CA LYS A 112 -21.57 2.38 9.56
C LYS A 112 -21.42 0.92 10.01
N PRO A 113 -22.21 0.45 11.00
CA PRO A 113 -23.18 1.18 11.83
C PRO A 113 -22.53 1.97 12.96
N MET A 114 -21.26 1.72 13.27
CA MET A 114 -20.48 2.49 14.23
C MET A 114 -19.25 3.09 13.54
N TYR A 115 -18.87 4.29 13.97
CA TYR A 115 -17.58 4.84 13.61
C TYR A 115 -16.49 4.05 14.34
N THR A 116 -15.72 3.25 13.62
CA THR A 116 -14.68 2.39 14.21
C THR A 116 -13.38 2.60 13.48
N LYS A 117 -12.31 2.82 14.24
CA LYS A 117 -10.95 2.90 13.72
C LYS A 117 -10.25 1.56 13.99
N VAL A 118 -9.79 0.90 12.93
CA VAL A 118 -9.01 -0.34 13.03
C VAL A 118 -7.57 -0.02 12.63
N CYS A 119 -6.64 -0.30 13.53
CA CYS A 119 -5.21 -0.18 13.31
C CYS A 119 -4.62 -1.58 13.21
N THR A 120 -4.02 -1.89 12.07
CA THR A 120 -3.35 -3.18 11.85
C THR A 120 -1.86 -2.94 11.74
N ASP A 121 -1.12 -3.36 12.75
CA ASP A 121 0.33 -3.23 12.78
C ASP A 121 1.00 -4.35 11.98
N GLY A 122 2.20 -4.07 11.45
CA GLY A 122 2.93 -5.04 10.66
C GLY A 122 4.20 -4.45 10.05
N ARG A 123 4.79 -5.23 9.15
CA ARG A 123 5.96 -4.82 8.37
C ARG A 123 5.55 -4.55 6.93
N LEU A 124 5.91 -3.38 6.41
CA LEU A 124 5.70 -3.01 5.03
C LEU A 124 7.04 -3.01 4.29
N ILE A 125 7.12 -3.75 3.20
CA ILE A 125 8.26 -3.70 2.29
C ILE A 125 7.73 -3.24 0.93
N LEU A 126 8.35 -2.21 0.37
CA LEU A 126 8.03 -1.65 -0.94
C LEU A 126 9.29 -1.67 -1.79
N GLU A 127 9.20 -2.17 -3.02
CA GLU A 127 10.23 -1.98 -4.02
C GLU A 127 9.72 -1.04 -5.12
N PHE A 128 10.39 0.09 -5.29
CA PHE A 128 10.09 1.09 -6.31
C PHE A 128 11.07 0.98 -7.47
N THR A 129 10.60 1.29 -8.69
CA THR A 129 11.51 1.59 -9.80
C THR A 129 12.36 2.81 -9.47
N PHE A 130 13.61 2.82 -9.92
CA PHE A 130 14.47 3.99 -9.85
C PHE A 130 14.42 4.77 -11.16
N ASP A 131 13.25 5.34 -11.45
CA ASP A 131 12.95 6.19 -12.60
C ASP A 131 12.09 7.40 -12.15
N ASP A 132 11.67 8.24 -13.09
CA ASP A 132 10.90 9.46 -12.80
C ASP A 132 9.49 9.18 -12.24
N LEU A 133 8.92 7.99 -12.48
CA LEU A 133 7.56 7.64 -12.05
C LEU A 133 7.55 6.98 -10.66
N MET A 134 8.65 6.32 -10.27
CA MET A 134 8.80 5.60 -9.01
C MET A 134 7.56 4.77 -8.67
N ARG A 135 7.20 3.87 -9.58
CA ARG A 135 6.08 2.96 -9.38
C ARG A 135 6.56 1.72 -8.64
N ILE A 136 5.63 1.11 -7.92
CA ILE A 136 5.87 -0.07 -7.10
C ILE A 136 5.98 -1.29 -8.01
N LYS A 137 7.15 -1.95 -8.01
CA LYS A 137 7.42 -3.22 -8.71
C LYS A 137 6.96 -4.41 -7.90
N SER A 138 7.40 -4.47 -6.65
CA SER A 138 7.05 -5.57 -5.76
C SER A 138 6.65 -5.00 -4.42
N HIS A 139 5.59 -5.59 -3.86
CA HIS A 139 4.99 -5.09 -2.64
C HIS A 139 4.70 -6.25 -1.69
N PRO A 140 5.69 -6.73 -0.92
CA PRO A 140 5.40 -7.54 0.25
C PRO A 140 4.79 -6.67 1.37
N ILE A 141 3.47 -6.74 1.53
CA ILE A 141 2.82 -6.40 2.79
C ILE A 141 2.88 -7.64 3.70
N HIS A 142 3.60 -7.51 4.81
CA HIS A 142 3.50 -8.46 5.91
C HIS A 142 2.60 -7.85 6.99
N ILE A 143 1.29 -8.10 6.91
CA ILE A 143 0.36 -7.71 7.97
C ILE A 143 0.51 -8.73 9.11
N ILE A 144 0.98 -8.27 10.27
CA ILE A 144 0.94 -9.09 11.47
C ILE A 144 -0.40 -8.77 12.14
N THR A 145 -1.47 -9.44 11.70
CA THR A 145 -2.68 -9.50 12.53
C THR A 145 -2.34 -10.27 13.79
N SER A 146 -2.35 -9.59 14.94
CA SER A 146 -2.33 -10.22 16.26
C SER A 146 -3.73 -10.66 16.66
#